data_AF-A0A367K2C7-F1
#
_entry.id   AF-A0A367K2C7-F1
#
_cell.length_a   1.000
_cell.length_b   1.000
_cell.length_c   1.000
_cell.angle_alpha   90.00
_cell.angle_beta   90.00
_cell.angle_gamma   90.00
#
_symmetry.space_group_name_H-M   'P 1'
#
loop_
_entity.id
_entity.type
_entity.pdbx_description
1 polymer ?
#
loop_
_entity_poly.entity_id
_entity_poly.type
_entity_poly.pdbx_seq_one_letter_code
_entity_poly.pdbx_strand_id
1 'polypeptide(L)'
;HEDLLTLSLIYPALYYDESFWKARCRNDYNVTYNDPNLTYRELYKACVVKPIGRLPCTHLDTNAQYVQVDVCNQCQNGNLEYLFICTDCGQVLCDRHTRHHARLGKKKHQVYYKPNMSEFFCQACLDWIGGMDSYTAEIHYASSLSLLWINTLCLNDQKTLELKQVRQKERSIRWKDTPRHALKDGLCLLPLQWITVWEDFIEGWKTERPKEAIDCTVEITNLQHVSIISSSTWNYLRKHYMVIGDKITEA
;
A
#
# COMPACT_ATOMS: atom_id res chain seq x y z
N HIS A 1 26.12 -23.61 12.82
CA HIS A 1 26.17 -23.78 14.29
C HIS A 1 27.43 -23.08 14.77
N GLU A 2 27.32 -21.76 15.00
CA GLU A 2 28.39 -21.01 15.66
C GLU A 2 28.35 -21.35 17.16
N ASP A 3 29.53 -21.52 17.76
CA ASP A 3 29.68 -21.90 19.16
C ASP A 3 28.91 -20.97 20.10
N LEU A 4 27.93 -21.54 20.82
CA LEU A 4 27.09 -20.85 21.80
C LEU A 4 27.90 -20.16 22.91
N LEU A 5 29.10 -20.68 23.22
CA LEU A 5 30.06 -20.10 24.17
C LEU A 5 30.69 -18.80 23.64
N THR A 6 31.06 -18.76 22.37
CA THR A 6 31.63 -17.59 21.69
C THR A 6 30.60 -16.47 21.56
N LEU A 7 29.36 -16.84 21.23
CA LEU A 7 28.22 -15.91 21.23
C LEU A 7 28.01 -15.30 22.62
N SER A 8 28.06 -16.08 23.72
CA SER A 8 27.81 -15.55 25.08
C SER A 8 28.82 -14.51 25.58
N LEU A 9 30.09 -14.62 25.15
CA LEU A 9 31.17 -13.71 25.54
C LEU A 9 31.16 -12.39 24.74
N ILE A 10 30.73 -12.44 23.48
CA ILE A 10 30.73 -11.29 22.56
C ILE A 10 29.36 -10.59 22.53
N TYR A 11 28.29 -11.30 22.95
CA TYR A 11 26.93 -10.75 22.98
C TYR A 11 26.84 -9.40 23.70
N PRO A 12 27.46 -9.18 24.87
CA PRO A 12 27.41 -7.87 25.53
C PRO A 12 28.03 -6.74 24.71
N ALA A 13 29.09 -7.03 23.94
CA ALA A 13 29.74 -6.08 23.05
C ALA A 13 28.91 -5.80 21.79
N LEU A 14 28.30 -6.83 21.20
CA LEU A 14 27.45 -6.71 20.01
C LEU A 14 26.04 -6.17 20.33
N TYR A 15 25.60 -6.25 21.59
CA TYR A 15 24.27 -5.82 22.01
C TYR A 15 24.03 -4.33 21.83
N TYR A 16 25.08 -3.51 21.79
CA TYR A 16 25.00 -2.07 21.53
C TYR A 16 25.46 -1.69 20.11
N ASP A 17 25.86 -2.66 19.28
CA ASP A 17 26.24 -2.43 17.90
C ASP A 17 25.01 -2.46 16.98
N GLU A 18 24.61 -1.29 16.50
CA GLU A 18 23.47 -1.16 15.58
C GLU A 18 23.70 -1.84 14.22
N SER A 19 24.95 -2.01 13.78
CA SER A 19 25.28 -2.73 12.55
C SER A 19 25.00 -4.22 12.70
N PHE A 20 25.27 -4.79 13.88
CA PHE A 20 24.91 -6.15 14.23
C PHE A 20 23.39 -6.34 14.19
N TRP A 21 22.63 -5.47 14.86
CA TRP A 21 21.17 -5.55 14.85
C TRP A 21 20.57 -5.32 13.46
N LYS A 22 21.13 -4.41 12.67
CA LYS A 22 20.76 -4.22 11.26
C LYS A 22 20.96 -5.50 10.44
N ALA A 23 22.10 -6.17 10.61
CA ALA A 23 22.37 -7.45 9.95
C ALA A 23 21.37 -8.53 10.38
N ARG A 24 21.03 -8.60 11.68
CA ARG A 24 20.03 -9.54 12.22
C ARG A 24 18.63 -9.25 11.68
N CYS A 25 18.18 -7.99 11.68
CA CYS A 25 16.91 -7.58 11.07
C CYS A 25 16.81 -7.97 9.59
N ARG A 26 17.90 -7.79 8.84
CA ARG A 26 17.97 -8.21 7.43
C ARG A 26 17.95 -9.72 7.27
N ASN A 27 18.75 -10.46 8.04
CA ASN A 27 18.89 -11.89 7.85
C ASN A 27 17.66 -12.67 8.34
N ASP A 28 17.05 -12.25 9.44
CA ASP A 28 15.97 -13.00 10.07
C ASP A 28 14.59 -12.55 9.59
N TYR A 29 14.43 -11.27 9.23
CA TYR A 29 13.13 -10.67 8.89
C TYR A 29 13.12 -9.95 7.53
N ASN A 30 14.25 -9.97 6.80
CA ASN A 30 14.43 -9.28 5.52
C ASN A 30 14.16 -7.76 5.58
N VAL A 31 14.33 -7.15 6.75
CA VAL A 31 14.16 -5.70 6.94
C VAL A 31 15.45 -4.98 6.56
N THR A 32 15.37 -4.06 5.60
CA THR A 32 16.53 -3.37 5.02
C THR A 32 16.67 -1.90 5.44
N TYR A 33 15.67 -1.35 6.12
CA TYR A 33 15.63 0.04 6.60
C TYR A 33 14.89 0.13 7.94
N ASN A 34 15.10 1.22 8.68
CA ASN A 34 14.57 1.45 10.02
C ASN A 34 14.06 2.90 10.17
N ASP A 35 13.12 3.11 11.08
CA ASP A 35 12.60 4.44 11.43
C ASP A 35 13.76 5.29 11.97
N PRO A 36 13.92 6.56 11.56
CA PRO A 36 14.97 7.43 12.07
C PRO A 36 14.99 7.57 13.60
N ASN A 37 13.84 7.36 14.26
CA ASN A 37 13.66 7.52 15.70
C ASN A 37 13.75 6.20 16.47
N LEU A 38 13.97 5.06 15.80
CA LEU A 38 14.13 3.75 16.44
C LEU A 38 15.54 3.23 16.22
N THR A 39 16.04 2.42 17.13
CA THR A 39 17.23 1.59 16.90
C THR A 39 16.87 0.28 16.19
N TYR A 40 17.77 -0.29 15.39
CA TYR A 40 17.58 -1.61 14.79
C TYR A 40 17.40 -2.69 15.86
N ARG A 41 17.99 -2.48 17.05
CA ARG A 41 17.76 -3.33 18.21
C ARG A 41 16.31 -3.33 18.69
N GLU A 42 15.71 -2.14 18.83
CA GLU A 42 14.31 -1.99 19.23
C GLU A 42 13.37 -2.57 18.18
N LEU A 43 13.66 -2.33 16.90
CA LEU A 43 12.98 -2.93 15.76
C LEU A 43 13.06 -4.47 15.82
N TYR A 44 14.24 -5.04 16.02
CA TYR A 44 14.41 -6.50 16.09
C TYR A 44 13.56 -7.12 17.21
N LYS A 45 13.58 -6.49 18.40
CA LYS A 45 12.74 -6.92 19.53
C LYS A 45 11.26 -6.82 19.22
N ALA A 46 10.81 -5.77 18.52
CA ALA A 46 9.44 -5.64 18.10
C ALA A 46 9.03 -6.78 17.15
N CYS A 47 9.83 -7.07 16.12
CA CYS A 47 9.61 -8.19 15.18
C CYS A 47 9.49 -9.55 15.89
N VAL A 48 10.23 -9.77 16.97
CA VAL A 48 10.17 -10.99 17.79
C VAL A 48 8.90 -11.08 18.64
N VAL A 49 8.46 -9.97 19.25
CA VAL A 49 7.46 -9.98 20.35
C VAL A 49 6.03 -9.78 19.85
N LYS A 50 5.80 -8.94 18.84
CA LYS A 50 4.49 -8.70 18.23
C LYS A 50 4.70 -8.25 16.79
N PRO A 51 4.03 -8.84 15.78
CA PRO A 51 4.04 -8.24 14.44
C PRO A 51 3.35 -6.86 14.52
N ILE A 52 4.15 -5.81 14.58
CA ILE A 52 3.68 -4.42 14.46
C ILE A 52 3.52 -4.18 12.97
N GLY A 53 2.27 -4.27 12.49
CA GLY A 53 1.96 -4.10 11.08
C GLY A 53 2.56 -5.19 10.19
N ARG A 54 2.44 -4.98 8.88
CA ARG A 54 3.09 -5.82 7.86
C ARG A 54 4.60 -5.56 7.89
N LEU A 55 5.40 -6.59 7.63
CA LEU A 55 6.84 -6.43 7.43
C LEU A 55 7.14 -5.53 6.21
N PRO A 56 8.16 -4.67 6.30
CA PRO A 56 8.70 -3.89 5.19
C PRO A 56 8.77 -4.62 3.85
N CYS A 57 8.36 -3.96 2.76
CA CYS A 57 8.59 -4.46 1.41
C CYS A 57 10.10 -4.62 1.15
N THR A 58 10.52 -5.85 0.87
CA THR A 58 11.92 -6.22 0.64
C THR A 58 12.37 -5.93 -0.80
N HIS A 59 11.41 -5.60 -1.67
CA HIS A 59 11.65 -5.25 -3.08
C HIS A 59 11.77 -3.73 -3.29
N LEU A 60 11.47 -2.93 -2.26
CA LEU A 60 11.67 -1.49 -2.33
C LEU A 60 13.18 -1.21 -2.23
N ASP A 61 13.83 -1.18 -3.38
CA ASP A 61 15.22 -0.82 -3.57
C ASP A 61 15.29 0.06 -4.82
N THR A 62 15.69 1.32 -4.70
CA THR A 62 15.50 2.24 -5.83
C THR A 62 16.52 3.35 -5.94
N ASN A 63 17.04 3.50 -7.15
CA ASN A 63 17.60 4.74 -7.68
C ASN A 63 16.46 5.52 -8.35
N ALA A 64 16.17 6.75 -7.91
CA ALA A 64 15.29 7.62 -8.67
C ALA A 64 15.96 7.97 -10.01
N GLN A 65 15.22 7.87 -11.11
CA GLN A 65 15.68 8.26 -12.43
C GLN A 65 14.74 9.30 -13.02
N TYR A 66 15.30 10.25 -13.76
CA TYR A 66 14.51 11.18 -14.54
C TYR A 66 13.84 10.43 -15.69
N VAL A 67 12.51 10.51 -15.76
CA VAL A 67 11.68 9.84 -16.77
C VAL A 67 10.59 10.80 -17.22
N GLN A 68 10.39 10.93 -18.53
CA GLN A 68 9.25 11.67 -19.10
C GLN A 68 8.00 10.80 -19.05
N VAL A 69 6.93 11.30 -18.41
CA VAL A 69 5.71 10.52 -18.11
C VAL A 69 4.56 10.96 -19.02
N ASP A 70 4.56 10.46 -20.25
CA ASP A 70 3.54 10.83 -21.23
C ASP A 70 2.65 9.64 -21.57
N VAL A 71 3.27 8.53 -21.97
CA VAL A 71 2.59 7.38 -22.56
C VAL A 71 3.27 6.08 -22.15
N CYS A 72 2.51 5.00 -22.19
CA CYS A 72 3.08 3.66 -22.07
C CYS A 72 4.06 3.39 -23.21
N ASN A 73 5.31 3.04 -22.89
CA ASN A 73 6.36 2.71 -23.86
C ASN A 73 6.01 1.53 -24.78
N GLN A 74 5.00 0.71 -24.44
CA GLN A 74 4.62 -0.50 -25.18
C GLN A 74 3.38 -0.32 -26.06
N CYS A 75 2.43 0.53 -25.68
CA CYS A 75 1.15 0.67 -26.41
C CYS A 75 0.64 2.10 -26.57
N GLN A 76 1.45 3.11 -26.22
CA GLN A 76 1.14 4.53 -26.42
C GLN A 76 -0.14 5.02 -25.69
N ASN A 77 -0.68 4.25 -24.73
CA ASN A 77 -1.76 4.73 -23.88
C ASN A 77 -1.24 5.88 -23.01
N GLY A 78 -1.83 7.07 -23.15
CA GLY A 78 -1.46 8.29 -22.41
C GLY A 78 -2.35 8.62 -21.21
N ASN A 79 -3.28 7.74 -20.82
CA ASN A 79 -4.07 7.99 -19.61
C ASN A 79 -3.21 7.75 -18.36
N LEU A 80 -2.82 8.85 -17.71
CA LEU A 80 -2.00 8.90 -16.50
C LEU A 80 -2.55 8.02 -15.36
N GLU A 81 -3.87 7.81 -15.27
CA GLU A 81 -4.51 6.97 -14.24
C GLU A 81 -4.10 5.50 -14.33
N TYR A 82 -3.62 5.08 -15.49
CA TYR A 82 -3.22 3.70 -15.76
C TYR A 82 -1.70 3.55 -15.89
N LEU A 83 -0.94 4.64 -15.76
CA LEU A 83 0.51 4.62 -15.92
C LEU A 83 1.24 4.30 -14.61
N PHE A 84 2.29 3.52 -14.75
CA PHE A 84 3.23 3.13 -13.72
C PHE A 84 4.65 3.33 -14.25
N ILE A 85 5.59 3.62 -13.38
CA ILE A 85 7.01 3.75 -13.73
C ILE A 85 7.77 2.66 -12.99
N CYS A 86 8.43 1.79 -13.73
CA CYS A 86 9.28 0.78 -13.14
C CYS A 86 10.48 1.43 -12.43
N THR A 87 10.65 1.15 -11.15
CA THR A 87 11.73 1.76 -10.36
C THR A 87 13.11 1.19 -10.67
N ASP A 88 13.19 -0.02 -11.23
CA ASP A 88 14.45 -0.66 -11.62
C ASP A 88 15.00 -0.13 -12.97
N CYS A 89 14.12 0.17 -13.93
CA CYS A 89 14.51 0.44 -15.32
C CYS A 89 13.94 1.73 -15.92
N GLY A 90 13.09 2.46 -15.19
CA GLY A 90 12.50 3.72 -15.63
C GLY A 90 11.43 3.60 -16.71
N GLN A 91 11.02 2.40 -17.12
CA GLN A 91 9.97 2.25 -18.14
C GLN A 91 8.60 2.72 -17.62
N VAL A 92 7.91 3.53 -18.43
CA VAL A 92 6.52 3.95 -18.25
C VAL A 92 5.60 2.91 -18.89
N LEU A 93 4.78 2.26 -18.08
CA LEU A 93 3.98 1.12 -18.47
C LEU A 93 2.53 1.31 -18.04
N CYS A 94 1.58 0.93 -18.89
CA CYS A 94 0.20 0.80 -18.44
C CYS A 94 0.06 -0.46 -17.57
N ASP A 95 -0.98 -0.53 -16.74
CA ASP A 95 -1.24 -1.65 -15.83
C ASP A 95 -1.03 -3.05 -16.46
N ARG A 96 -1.58 -3.30 -17.65
CA ARG A 96 -1.37 -4.57 -18.37
C ARG A 96 0.11 -4.86 -18.62
N HIS A 97 0.87 -3.87 -19.09
CA HIS A 97 2.29 -4.02 -19.36
C HIS A 97 3.12 -4.07 -18.09
N THR A 98 2.73 -3.39 -17.01
CA THR A 98 3.33 -3.52 -15.68
C THR A 98 3.27 -4.96 -15.19
N ARG A 99 2.10 -5.59 -15.25
CA ARG A 99 1.90 -7.00 -14.85
C ARG A 99 2.74 -7.95 -15.70
N HIS A 100 2.85 -7.68 -17.00
CA HIS A 100 3.69 -8.47 -17.90
C HIS A 100 5.19 -8.27 -17.63
N HIS A 101 5.60 -7.03 -17.42
CA HIS A 101 6.98 -6.63 -17.14
C HIS A 101 7.50 -7.26 -15.85
N ALA A 102 6.68 -7.30 -14.81
CA ALA A 102 7.00 -7.97 -13.54
C ALA A 102 7.21 -9.49 -13.67
N ARG A 103 6.63 -10.12 -14.69
CA ARG A 103 6.66 -11.59 -14.90
C ARG A 103 7.79 -12.07 -15.82
N LEU A 104 8.24 -11.26 -16.78
CA LEU A 104 9.13 -11.71 -17.86
C LEU A 104 10.65 -11.47 -17.64
N GLY A 105 11.05 -10.73 -16.61
CA GLY A 105 12.45 -10.35 -16.42
C GLY A 105 13.35 -11.45 -15.83
N LYS A 106 14.62 -11.53 -16.28
CA LYS A 106 15.70 -12.29 -15.60
C LYS A 106 16.01 -11.71 -14.21
N LYS A 107 15.88 -10.39 -14.06
CA LYS A 107 15.74 -9.69 -12.78
C LYS A 107 14.27 -9.35 -12.60
N LYS A 108 13.73 -9.64 -11.43
CA LYS A 108 12.33 -9.43 -11.09
C LYS A 108 12.12 -7.93 -10.81
N HIS A 109 11.61 -7.19 -11.80
CA HIS A 109 11.21 -5.79 -11.61
C HIS A 109 9.88 -5.74 -10.88
N GLN A 110 9.92 -5.52 -9.56
CA GLN A 110 8.75 -5.72 -8.71
C GLN A 110 8.12 -4.43 -8.23
N VAL A 111 8.84 -3.31 -8.20
CA VAL A 111 8.33 -2.06 -7.63
C VAL A 111 8.12 -1.03 -8.71
N TYR A 112 6.94 -0.41 -8.64
CA TYR A 112 6.47 0.55 -9.61
C TYR A 112 5.96 1.79 -8.88
N TYR A 113 6.37 2.96 -9.33
CA TYR A 113 5.81 4.23 -8.89
C TYR A 113 4.55 4.54 -9.68
N LYS A 114 3.45 4.95 -9.02
CA LYS A 114 2.22 5.39 -9.68
C LYS A 114 2.07 6.91 -9.57
N PRO A 115 2.27 7.68 -10.66
CA PRO A 115 2.29 9.14 -10.67
C PRO A 115 1.07 9.83 -10.04
N ASN A 116 -0.15 9.41 -10.40
CA ASN A 116 -1.40 10.03 -9.93
C ASN A 116 -1.76 9.68 -8.46
N MET A 117 -0.96 8.82 -7.84
CA MET A 117 -1.07 8.44 -6.43
C MET A 117 0.08 9.00 -5.61
N SER A 118 1.21 9.28 -6.25
CA SER A 118 2.47 9.52 -5.58
C SER A 118 2.82 8.41 -4.57
N GLU A 119 2.60 7.16 -4.98
CA GLU A 119 2.80 5.96 -4.16
C GLU A 119 3.53 4.88 -4.95
N PHE A 120 4.12 3.92 -4.25
CA PHE A 120 4.76 2.75 -4.84
C PHE A 120 3.88 1.51 -4.67
N PHE A 121 3.83 0.68 -5.70
CA PHE A 121 3.15 -0.61 -5.70
C PHE A 121 4.14 -1.73 -5.98
N CYS A 122 4.09 -2.80 -5.19
CA CYS A 122 4.89 -3.99 -5.40
C CYS A 122 4.07 -5.10 -6.04
N GLN A 123 4.43 -5.52 -7.26
CA GLN A 123 3.80 -6.64 -7.96
C GLN A 123 4.07 -8.00 -7.32
N ALA A 124 5.19 -8.18 -6.62
CA ALA A 124 5.47 -9.41 -5.88
C ALA A 124 4.66 -9.51 -4.58
N CYS A 125 4.49 -8.39 -3.87
CA CYS A 125 3.70 -8.35 -2.64
C CYS A 125 2.20 -8.18 -2.91
N LEU A 126 1.82 -7.78 -4.14
CA LEU A 126 0.47 -7.37 -4.52
C LEU A 126 -0.11 -6.30 -3.60
N ASP A 127 0.73 -5.32 -3.26
CA ASP A 127 0.41 -4.35 -2.22
C ASP A 127 1.08 -3.00 -2.44
N TRP A 128 0.46 -1.98 -1.88
CA TRP A 128 0.99 -0.63 -1.84
C TRP A 128 2.01 -0.49 -0.71
N ILE A 129 3.11 0.19 -0.98
CA ILE A 129 4.25 0.30 -0.08
C ILE A 129 4.13 1.59 0.73
N GLY A 130 4.28 1.50 2.06
CA GLY A 130 4.25 2.66 2.96
C GLY A 130 2.83 3.16 3.27
N GLY A 131 1.85 2.25 3.29
CA GLY A 131 0.49 2.55 3.72
C GLY A 131 0.37 2.71 5.25
N MET A 132 -0.81 3.12 5.73
CA MET A 132 -1.05 3.42 7.15
C MET A 132 -0.84 2.24 8.10
N ASP A 133 -1.04 1.00 7.63
CA ASP A 133 -0.84 -0.23 8.42
C ASP A 133 0.56 -0.86 8.20
N SER A 134 1.43 -0.20 7.42
CA SER A 134 2.83 -0.61 7.22
C SER A 134 3.68 -0.31 8.45
N TYR A 135 4.83 -0.95 8.54
CA TYR A 135 5.80 -0.63 9.58
C TYR A 135 6.31 0.82 9.44
N THR A 136 6.56 1.52 10.56
CA THR A 136 6.87 2.96 10.53
C THR A 136 8.09 3.30 9.68
N ALA A 137 9.10 2.42 9.64
CA ALA A 137 10.24 2.59 8.75
C ALA A 137 9.87 2.54 7.25
N GLU A 138 8.92 1.68 6.87
CA GLU A 138 8.44 1.57 5.48
C GLU A 138 7.67 2.83 5.09
N ILE A 139 6.84 3.34 6.01
CA ILE A 139 6.13 4.60 5.83
C ILE A 139 7.10 5.75 5.60
N HIS A 140 8.11 5.89 6.48
CA HIS A 140 9.10 6.95 6.36
C HIS A 140 9.89 6.84 5.06
N TYR A 141 10.45 5.66 4.78
CA TYR A 141 11.28 5.44 3.60
C TYR A 141 10.51 5.63 2.28
N ALA A 142 9.31 5.06 2.16
CA ALA A 142 8.45 5.24 0.99
C ALA A 142 8.02 6.70 0.81
N SER A 143 7.79 7.44 1.91
CA SER A 143 7.44 8.86 1.86
C SER A 143 8.60 9.72 1.38
N SER A 144 9.81 9.51 1.90
CA SER A 144 11.02 10.21 1.44
C SER A 144 11.29 9.94 -0.04
N LEU A 145 11.16 8.68 -0.46
CA LEU A 145 11.37 8.30 -1.86
C LEU A 145 10.28 8.87 -2.77
N SER A 146 9.03 8.89 -2.32
CA SER A 146 7.93 9.50 -3.06
C SER A 146 8.18 10.99 -3.30
N LEU A 147 8.66 11.72 -2.28
CA LEU A 147 9.03 13.13 -2.42
C LEU A 147 10.15 13.33 -3.45
N LEU A 148 11.16 12.45 -3.44
CA LEU A 148 12.23 12.49 -4.45
C LEU A 148 11.67 12.32 -5.86
N TRP A 149 10.81 11.32 -6.07
CA TRP A 149 10.18 11.06 -7.37
C TRP A 149 9.26 12.18 -7.84
N ILE A 150 8.44 12.76 -6.95
CA ILE A 150 7.60 13.92 -7.27
C ILE A 150 8.46 15.08 -7.80
N ASN A 151 9.56 15.38 -7.12
CA ASN A 151 10.47 16.44 -7.50
C ASN A 151 11.18 16.14 -8.82
N THR A 152 11.65 14.91 -9.01
CA THR A 152 12.32 14.48 -10.25
C THR A 152 11.39 14.52 -11.46
N LEU A 153 10.12 14.17 -11.28
CA LEU A 153 9.12 14.15 -12.36
C LEU A 153 8.40 15.49 -12.55
N CYS A 154 8.67 16.49 -11.71
CA CYS A 154 7.96 17.78 -11.68
C CYS A 154 6.43 17.64 -11.51
N LEU A 155 5.97 16.61 -10.80
CA LEU A 155 4.55 16.26 -10.65
C LEU A 155 3.91 16.90 -9.40
N ASN A 156 4.25 18.16 -9.10
CA ASN A 156 3.73 18.87 -7.91
C ASN A 156 2.25 19.24 -8.09
N ASP A 157 1.37 18.25 -8.01
CA ASP A 157 -0.08 18.44 -7.90
C ASP A 157 -0.51 18.33 -6.44
N GLN A 158 -0.86 19.48 -5.86
CA GLN A 158 -1.36 19.59 -4.50
C GLN A 158 -2.58 18.69 -4.26
N LYS A 159 -3.46 18.53 -5.26
CA LYS A 159 -4.66 17.67 -5.16
C LYS A 159 -4.27 16.21 -4.98
N THR A 160 -3.27 15.73 -5.72
CA THR A 160 -2.74 14.36 -5.60
C THR A 160 -2.16 14.10 -4.20
N LEU A 161 -1.42 15.06 -3.64
CA LEU A 161 -0.86 14.95 -2.29
C LEU A 161 -1.93 14.90 -1.20
N GLU A 162 -2.96 15.75 -1.29
CA GLU A 162 -4.09 15.76 -0.35
C GLU A 162 -4.90 14.46 -0.43
N LEU A 163 -5.12 13.94 -1.65
CA LEU A 163 -5.85 12.70 -1.85
C LEU A 163 -5.05 11.47 -1.44
N LYS A 164 -3.71 11.48 -1.51
CA LYS A 164 -2.85 10.36 -1.10
C LYS A 164 -3.17 9.90 0.32
N GLN A 165 -3.20 10.81 1.30
CA GLN A 165 -3.48 10.46 2.69
C GLN A 165 -4.88 9.85 2.85
N VAL A 166 -5.87 10.38 2.12
CA VAL A 166 -7.24 9.86 2.16
C VAL A 166 -7.29 8.46 1.55
N ARG A 167 -6.70 8.24 0.37
CA ARG A 167 -6.65 6.93 -0.27
C ARG A 167 -5.98 5.91 0.62
N GLN A 168 -4.83 6.23 1.23
CA GLN A 168 -4.16 5.33 2.16
C GLN A 168 -5.02 4.94 3.37
N LYS A 169 -5.77 5.91 3.93
CA LYS A 169 -6.70 5.65 5.04
C LYS A 169 -7.90 4.80 4.60
N GLU A 170 -8.50 5.12 3.46
CA GLU A 170 -9.67 4.40 2.97
C GLU A 170 -9.32 2.97 2.53
N ARG A 171 -8.13 2.80 1.94
CA ARG A 171 -7.57 1.49 1.60
C ARG A 171 -7.30 0.63 2.83
N SER A 172 -6.75 1.21 3.91
CA SER A 172 -6.52 0.49 5.17
C SER A 172 -7.83 0.07 5.87
N ILE A 173 -8.90 0.85 5.70
CA ILE A 173 -10.24 0.48 6.15
C ILE A 173 -10.79 -0.66 5.27
N ARG A 174 -10.77 -0.49 3.95
CA ARG A 174 -11.32 -1.47 3.00
C ARG A 174 -10.68 -2.84 3.10
N TRP A 175 -9.36 -2.92 3.24
CA TRP A 175 -8.65 -4.20 3.31
C TRP A 175 -8.80 -4.94 4.64
N LYS A 176 -9.30 -4.27 5.69
CA LYS A 176 -9.71 -4.94 6.93
C LYS A 176 -11.01 -5.73 6.75
N ASP A 177 -11.84 -5.37 5.77
CA ASP A 177 -13.10 -6.06 5.44
C ASP A 177 -12.88 -7.42 4.76
N THR A 178 -12.26 -8.32 5.51
CA THR A 178 -12.31 -9.75 5.24
C THR A 178 -13.67 -10.29 5.69
N PRO A 179 -14.19 -11.38 5.09
CA PRO A 179 -15.43 -12.00 5.55
C PRO A 179 -15.43 -12.30 7.05
N ARG A 180 -14.31 -12.79 7.59
CA ARG A 180 -14.14 -13.06 9.03
C ARG A 180 -14.24 -11.80 9.88
N HIS A 181 -13.68 -10.68 9.42
CA HIS A 181 -13.75 -9.42 10.15
C HIS A 181 -15.17 -8.85 10.15
N ALA A 182 -15.83 -8.82 8.98
CA ALA A 182 -17.19 -8.33 8.85
C ALA A 182 -18.17 -9.13 9.73
N LEU A 183 -18.04 -10.46 9.79
CA LEU A 183 -18.86 -11.30 10.67
C LEU A 183 -18.65 -11.00 12.16
N LYS A 184 -17.45 -10.60 12.58
CA LYS A 184 -17.14 -10.28 13.98
C LYS A 184 -17.56 -8.85 14.36
N ASP A 185 -17.36 -7.90 13.45
CA ASP A 185 -17.60 -6.47 13.67
C ASP A 185 -19.06 -6.07 13.41
N GLY A 186 -19.81 -6.92 12.71
CA GLY A 186 -21.18 -6.69 12.28
C GLY A 186 -21.25 -6.42 10.79
N LEU A 187 -22.13 -7.13 10.10
CA LEU A 187 -22.24 -7.14 8.65
C LEU A 187 -23.09 -5.97 8.13
N CYS A 188 -22.64 -5.34 7.05
CA CYS A 188 -23.42 -4.37 6.28
C CYS A 188 -23.31 -4.70 4.79
N LEU A 189 -24.37 -4.41 4.05
CA LEU A 189 -24.42 -4.56 2.60
C LEU A 189 -24.42 -3.20 1.93
N LEU A 190 -23.64 -3.08 0.86
CA LEU A 190 -23.58 -1.89 0.03
C LEU A 190 -23.78 -2.24 -1.45
N PRO A 191 -24.34 -1.33 -2.27
CA PRO A 191 -24.42 -1.52 -3.72
C PRO A 191 -23.02 -1.76 -4.31
N LEU A 192 -22.87 -2.88 -5.03
CA LEU A 192 -21.59 -3.29 -5.61
C LEU A 192 -21.03 -2.22 -6.55
N GLN A 193 -21.90 -1.59 -7.36
CA GLN A 193 -21.49 -0.54 -8.29
C GLN A 193 -20.81 0.63 -7.59
N TRP A 194 -21.36 1.07 -6.45
CA TRP A 194 -20.77 2.17 -5.69
C TRP A 194 -19.42 1.76 -5.08
N ILE A 195 -19.35 0.54 -4.51
CA ILE A 195 -18.10 -0.01 -3.98
C ILE A 195 -17.03 -0.10 -5.05
N THR A 196 -17.35 -0.54 -6.27
CA THR A 196 -16.37 -0.61 -7.38
C THR A 196 -15.82 0.78 -7.71
N VAL A 197 -16.66 1.82 -7.75
CA VAL A 197 -16.18 3.20 -8.00
C VAL A 197 -15.28 3.69 -6.86
N TRP A 198 -15.61 3.33 -5.62
CA TRP A 198 -14.78 3.65 -4.46
C TRP A 198 -13.44 2.90 -4.47
N GLU A 199 -13.44 1.60 -4.79
CA GLU A 199 -12.24 0.77 -4.95
C GLU A 199 -11.33 1.30 -6.07
N ASP A 200 -11.92 1.69 -7.21
CA ASP A 200 -11.19 2.35 -8.30
C ASP A 200 -10.48 3.63 -7.84
N PHE A 201 -11.12 4.42 -6.97
CA PHE A 201 -10.53 5.64 -6.42
C PHE A 201 -9.37 5.34 -5.45
N ILE A 202 -9.57 4.44 -4.47
CA ILE A 202 -8.54 4.15 -3.46
C ILE A 202 -7.33 3.41 -4.04
N GLU A 203 -7.49 2.70 -5.16
CA GLU A 203 -6.42 2.07 -5.93
C GLU A 203 -5.83 2.99 -7.03
N GLY A 204 -6.38 4.19 -7.19
CA GLY A 204 -5.86 5.17 -8.14
C GLY A 204 -6.15 4.88 -9.60
N TRP A 205 -7.13 4.03 -9.90
CA TRP A 205 -7.70 3.90 -11.24
C TRP A 205 -8.59 5.08 -11.61
N LYS A 206 -9.08 5.80 -10.59
CA LYS A 206 -9.75 7.10 -10.71
C LYS A 206 -9.07 8.14 -9.83
N THR A 207 -8.90 9.34 -10.38
CA THR A 207 -8.31 10.48 -9.68
C THR A 207 -9.29 11.18 -8.74
N GLU A 208 -10.58 11.06 -9.01
CA GLU A 208 -11.64 11.71 -8.23
C GLU A 208 -12.33 10.74 -7.27
N ARG A 209 -12.78 11.27 -6.13
CA ARG A 209 -13.65 10.51 -5.21
C ARG A 209 -15.00 10.25 -5.84
N PRO A 210 -15.70 9.17 -5.44
CA PRO A 210 -17.12 8.99 -5.75
C PRO A 210 -17.92 10.24 -5.41
N LYS A 211 -18.72 10.74 -6.37
CA LYS A 211 -19.61 11.90 -6.18
C LYS A 211 -21.05 11.45 -5.97
N GLU A 212 -21.37 10.26 -6.45
CA GLU A 212 -22.65 9.62 -6.33
C GLU A 212 -22.92 9.21 -4.88
N ALA A 213 -24.19 9.29 -4.47
CA ALA A 213 -24.62 8.84 -3.17
C ALA A 213 -24.52 7.32 -3.04
N ILE A 214 -24.28 6.86 -1.82
CA ILE A 214 -24.52 5.47 -1.44
C ILE A 214 -26.03 5.29 -1.31
N ASP A 215 -26.67 4.76 -2.36
CA ASP A 215 -28.10 4.51 -2.37
C ASP A 215 -28.43 3.14 -1.76
N CYS A 216 -28.86 3.14 -0.50
CA CYS A 216 -29.28 1.95 0.24
C CYS A 216 -30.78 1.66 0.07
N THR A 217 -31.51 2.43 -0.74
CA THR A 217 -32.95 2.18 -1.00
C THR A 217 -33.19 1.16 -2.10
N VAL A 218 -32.14 0.81 -2.85
CA VAL A 218 -32.21 -0.23 -3.88
C VAL A 218 -32.63 -1.54 -3.25
N GLU A 219 -33.80 -2.05 -3.64
CA GLU A 219 -34.24 -3.38 -3.23
C GLU A 219 -33.19 -4.42 -3.65
N ILE A 220 -32.53 -5.02 -2.67
CA ILE A 220 -31.59 -6.12 -2.92
C ILE A 220 -32.41 -7.37 -3.22
N THR A 221 -32.84 -7.46 -4.47
CA THR A 221 -33.47 -8.66 -5.03
C THR A 221 -32.44 -9.71 -5.43
N ASN A 222 -31.16 -9.30 -5.55
CA ASN A 222 -30.04 -10.17 -5.92
C ASN A 222 -28.78 -9.85 -5.11
N LEU A 223 -28.28 -10.83 -4.35
CA LEU A 223 -27.04 -10.71 -3.57
C LEU A 223 -25.77 -10.53 -4.42
N GLN A 224 -25.82 -10.80 -5.73
CA GLN A 224 -24.71 -10.54 -6.65
C GLN A 224 -24.47 -9.04 -6.90
N HIS A 225 -25.43 -8.18 -6.54
CA HIS A 225 -25.33 -6.73 -6.73
C HIS A 225 -24.91 -5.98 -5.46
N VAL A 226 -24.47 -6.70 -4.43
CA VAL A 226 -23.99 -6.11 -3.18
C VAL A 226 -22.60 -6.61 -2.83
N SER A 227 -21.89 -5.81 -2.04
CA SER A 227 -20.65 -6.22 -1.40
C SER A 227 -20.75 -6.07 0.12
N ILE A 228 -20.10 -6.99 0.82
CA ILE A 228 -20.12 -7.12 2.28
C ILE A 228 -19.00 -6.27 2.87
N ILE A 229 -19.35 -5.44 3.84
CA ILE A 229 -18.40 -4.63 4.61
C ILE A 229 -18.67 -4.75 6.12
N SER A 230 -17.67 -4.43 6.94
CA SER A 230 -17.82 -4.31 8.39
C SER A 230 -18.61 -3.07 8.79
N SER A 231 -19.13 -3.08 10.02
CA SER A 231 -19.82 -1.94 10.62
C SER A 231 -18.87 -0.75 10.84
N SER A 232 -17.60 -1.02 11.12
CA SER A 232 -16.53 -0.02 11.18
C SER A 232 -16.35 0.70 9.84
N THR A 233 -16.28 -0.04 8.73
CA THR A 233 -16.22 0.56 7.38
C THR A 233 -17.49 1.35 7.08
N TRP A 234 -18.67 0.82 7.38
CA TRP A 234 -19.93 1.53 7.18
C TRP A 234 -19.98 2.86 7.94
N ASN A 235 -19.58 2.86 9.21
CA ASN A 235 -19.55 4.07 10.04
C ASN A 235 -18.61 5.13 9.47
N TYR A 236 -17.48 4.71 8.91
CA TYR A 236 -16.59 5.62 8.19
C TYR A 236 -17.29 6.17 6.93
N LEU A 237 -17.81 5.29 6.07
CA LEU A 237 -18.42 5.71 4.80
C LEU A 237 -19.61 6.65 5.01
N ARG A 238 -20.51 6.35 5.95
CA ARG A 238 -21.65 7.20 6.30
C ARG A 238 -21.24 8.60 6.77
N LYS A 239 -20.07 8.73 7.40
CA LYS A 239 -19.55 10.02 7.87
C LYS A 239 -18.93 10.85 6.74
N HIS A 240 -18.42 10.19 5.70
CA HIS A 240 -17.55 10.81 4.69
C HIS A 240 -18.18 10.87 3.29
N TYR A 241 -19.27 10.15 3.05
CA TYR A 241 -20.00 10.12 1.79
C TYR A 241 -21.49 10.36 2.03
N MET A 242 -22.18 10.84 0.98
CA MET A 242 -23.64 11.03 1.03
C MET A 242 -24.33 9.66 1.00
N VAL A 243 -25.29 9.45 1.90
CA VAL A 243 -26.06 8.20 2.01
C VAL A 243 -27.54 8.50 1.83
N ILE A 244 -28.22 7.68 1.05
CA ILE A 244 -29.68 7.70 0.87
C ILE A 244 -30.23 6.38 1.41
N GLY A 245 -31.27 6.44 2.24
CA GLY A 245 -31.86 5.27 2.88
C GLY A 245 -31.12 4.81 4.15
N ASP A 246 -31.64 3.74 4.75
CA ASP A 246 -31.10 3.15 5.98
C ASP A 246 -30.03 2.09 5.69
N LYS A 247 -29.17 1.85 6.69
CA LYS A 247 -28.16 0.80 6.64
C LYS A 247 -28.84 -0.54 6.32
N ILE A 248 -28.33 -1.22 5.30
CA ILE A 248 -28.75 -2.59 5.00
C ILE A 248 -27.92 -3.55 5.86
N THR A 249 -28.58 -4.30 6.73
CA THR A 249 -28.01 -5.39 7.53
C THR A 249 -28.65 -6.72 7.16
N GLU A 250 -28.04 -7.85 7.55
CA GLU A 250 -28.79 -9.11 7.63
C GLU A 250 -29.96 -8.91 8.62
N ALA A 251 -31.13 -9.44 8.23
CA ALA A 251 -32.31 -9.54 9.09
C ALA A 251 -32.21 -10.76 10.00
#